data_AF-A0A2G6FWL4-F1
#
_entry.id   AF-A0A2G6FWL4-F1
#
_cell.length_a   1.000
_cell.length_b   1.000
_cell.length_c   1.000
_cell.angle_alpha   90.00
_cell.angle_beta   90.00
_cell.angle_gamma   90.00
#
_symmetry.space_group_name_H-M   'P 1'
#
loop_
_entity.id
_entity.type
_entity.pdbx_description
1 polymer ?
#
loop_
_entity_poly.entity_id
_entity_poly.type
_entity_poly.pdbx_seq_one_letter_code
_entity_poly.pdbx_strand_id
1 'polypeptide(L)'
;MKHYGILGILALVVLALPAQAEVVQWDVNGHYYEYVAELVTWEQAMTYAESRHHNGIPGYLVTLTTAEENAFVYENILGGDSPAPWGDPWIGGYQNDCHSDPAANWHWVTDEPWDYTNWAPWEPNDYNELYGEMYLQFTPGGGGWWNDHHSLNPKPMIIEYSDDVVDSQLSSWDNLKALYR
;
A
#
# COMPACT_ATOMS: atom_id res chain seq x y z
N MET A 1 -5.18 -3.02 70.65
CA MET A 1 -4.47 -2.28 69.57
C MET A 1 -5.13 -2.68 68.26
N LYS A 2 -5.66 -1.72 67.50
CA LYS A 2 -6.44 -1.97 66.28
C LYS A 2 -5.48 -2.20 65.10
N HIS A 3 -5.61 -3.31 64.39
CA HIS A 3 -4.89 -3.55 63.13
C HIS A 3 -5.70 -2.94 61.97
N TYR A 4 -5.09 -2.02 61.23
CA TYR A 4 -5.63 -1.48 59.99
C TYR A 4 -5.13 -2.33 58.83
N GLY A 5 -6.04 -2.97 58.10
CA GLY A 5 -5.75 -3.67 56.85
C GLY A 5 -5.56 -2.65 55.73
N ILE A 6 -4.44 -2.73 55.01
CA ILE A 6 -4.22 -1.97 53.78
C ILE A 6 -4.88 -2.75 52.65
N LEU A 7 -6.00 -2.23 52.12
CA LEU A 7 -6.54 -2.66 50.83
C LEU A 7 -5.67 -2.02 49.73
N GLY A 8 -4.79 -2.82 49.13
CA GLY A 8 -4.12 -2.45 47.89
C GLY A 8 -5.07 -2.64 46.72
N ILE A 9 -5.56 -1.55 46.14
CA ILE A 9 -6.25 -1.59 44.84
C ILE A 9 -5.15 -1.71 43.77
N LEU A 10 -5.06 -2.88 43.14
CA LEU A 10 -4.31 -3.03 41.89
C LEU A 10 -5.09 -2.29 40.79
N ALA A 11 -4.61 -1.12 40.40
CA ALA A 11 -5.05 -0.46 39.19
C ALA A 11 -4.50 -1.24 37.99
N LEU A 12 -5.38 -1.97 37.30
CA LEU A 12 -5.06 -2.58 36.02
C LEU A 12 -4.99 -1.46 34.97
N VAL A 13 -3.78 -1.03 34.62
CA VAL A 13 -3.58 -0.13 33.48
C VAL A 13 -3.66 -0.99 32.22
N VAL A 14 -4.81 -0.95 31.54
CA VAL A 14 -4.94 -1.50 30.20
C VAL A 14 -4.32 -0.48 29.25
N LEU A 15 -3.08 -0.72 28.83
CA LEU A 15 -2.50 -0.01 27.69
C LEU A 15 -3.21 -0.54 26.44
N ALA A 16 -4.07 0.28 25.86
CA ALA A 16 -4.53 0.04 24.50
C ALA A 16 -3.30 0.22 23.58
N LEU A 17 -2.79 -0.89 23.05
CA LEU A 17 -1.85 -0.81 21.94
C LEU A 17 -2.60 -0.15 20.76
N PRO A 18 -1.93 0.68 19.94
CA PRO A 18 -2.53 1.12 18.69
C PRO A 18 -2.97 -0.14 17.94
N ALA A 19 -4.23 -0.17 17.51
CA ALA A 19 -4.74 -1.25 16.69
C ALA A 19 -3.95 -1.23 15.38
N GLN A 20 -2.98 -2.11 15.25
CA GLN A 20 -2.36 -2.43 13.98
C GLN A 20 -3.47 -2.93 13.05
N ALA A 21 -3.48 -2.47 11.80
CA ALA A 21 -4.44 -2.99 10.83
C ALA A 21 -4.29 -4.51 10.72
N GLU A 22 -5.42 -5.21 10.62
CA GLU A 22 -5.42 -6.66 10.49
C GLU A 22 -4.81 -7.01 9.14
N VAL A 23 -3.76 -7.83 9.16
CA VAL A 23 -3.17 -8.40 7.93
C VAL A 23 -4.11 -9.51 7.46
N VAL A 24 -4.61 -9.41 6.23
CA VAL A 24 -5.59 -10.33 5.66
C VAL A 24 -4.91 -11.21 4.60
N GLN A 25 -5.08 -12.52 4.70
CA GLN A 25 -4.60 -13.46 3.68
C GLN A 25 -5.61 -13.57 2.52
N TRP A 26 -5.11 -13.63 1.29
CA TRP A 26 -5.89 -14.10 0.15
C TRP A 26 -5.51 -15.55 -0.18
N ASP A 27 -6.42 -16.49 0.08
CA ASP A 27 -6.13 -17.92 -0.09
C ASP A 27 -5.85 -18.35 -1.55
N VAL A 28 -6.10 -17.49 -2.53
CA VAL A 28 -5.94 -17.82 -3.96
C VAL A 28 -4.46 -17.83 -4.38
N ASN A 29 -3.69 -16.80 -3.99
CA ASN A 29 -2.25 -16.74 -4.22
C ASN A 29 -1.44 -17.03 -2.93
N GLY A 30 -2.09 -17.01 -1.76
CA GLY A 30 -1.45 -17.22 -0.47
C GLY A 30 -0.76 -15.97 0.10
N HIS A 31 -0.90 -14.82 -0.56
CA HIS A 31 -0.29 -13.56 -0.16
C HIS A 31 -1.07 -12.92 0.98
N TYR A 32 -0.45 -11.96 1.65
CA TYR A 32 -1.03 -11.22 2.76
C TYR A 32 -1.06 -9.73 2.46
N TYR A 33 -2.12 -9.06 2.87
CA TYR A 33 -2.39 -7.66 2.53
C TYR A 33 -2.70 -6.86 3.80
N GLU A 34 -2.16 -5.66 3.90
CA GLU A 34 -2.35 -4.74 5.03
C GLU A 34 -2.66 -3.33 4.53
N TYR A 35 -3.77 -2.76 4.99
CA TYR A 35 -4.03 -1.34 4.81
C TYR A 35 -3.31 -0.54 5.91
N VAL A 36 -2.52 0.46 5.54
CA VAL A 36 -1.85 1.35 6.50
C VAL A 36 -2.33 2.78 6.32
N ALA A 37 -2.93 3.34 7.37
CA ALA A 37 -3.55 4.67 7.37
C ALA A 37 -2.58 5.85 7.48
N GLU A 38 -1.28 5.58 7.69
CA GLU A 38 -0.25 6.63 7.76
C GLU A 38 -0.17 7.37 6.43
N LEU A 39 -0.25 8.70 6.47
CA LEU A 39 -0.24 9.53 5.27
C LEU A 39 1.19 9.93 4.89
N VAL A 40 1.68 9.40 3.79
CA VAL A 40 3.07 9.57 3.36
C VAL A 40 3.16 9.77 1.84
N THR A 41 4.28 10.31 1.36
CA THR A 41 4.57 10.35 -0.08
C THR A 41 4.75 8.93 -0.61
N TRP A 42 4.70 8.72 -1.93
CA TRP A 42 4.82 7.36 -2.49
C TRP A 42 6.19 6.74 -2.15
N GLU A 43 7.28 7.51 -2.21
CA GLU A 43 8.63 7.03 -1.86
C GLU A 43 8.77 6.71 -0.36
N GLN A 44 8.04 7.45 0.48
CA GLN A 44 7.97 7.16 1.91
C GLN A 44 7.12 5.92 2.18
N ALA A 45 6.00 5.72 1.46
CA ALA A 45 5.17 4.51 1.53
C ALA A 45 6.00 3.28 1.15
N MET A 46 6.82 3.43 0.13
CA MET A 46 7.80 2.44 -0.30
C MET A 46 8.77 2.05 0.80
N THR A 47 9.44 3.03 1.39
CA THR A 47 10.38 2.79 2.51
C THR A 47 9.66 2.21 3.73
N TYR A 48 8.41 2.63 3.96
CA TYR A 48 7.58 2.10 5.04
C TYR A 48 7.30 0.62 4.81
N ALA A 49 6.80 0.24 3.63
CA ALA A 49 6.45 -1.14 3.28
C ALA A 49 7.61 -2.11 3.49
N GLU A 50 8.81 -1.76 3.03
CA GLU A 50 10.03 -2.56 3.21
C GLU A 50 10.42 -2.77 4.68
N SER A 51 10.11 -1.80 5.54
CA SER A 51 10.37 -1.93 6.98
C SER A 51 9.39 -2.87 7.67
N ARG A 52 8.25 -3.18 7.04
CA ARG A 52 7.21 -4.05 7.58
C ARG A 52 7.53 -5.50 7.29
N HIS A 53 7.13 -6.35 8.22
CA HIS A 53 7.30 -7.79 8.09
C HIS A 53 6.05 -8.50 8.58
N HIS A 54 5.62 -9.52 7.84
CA HIS A 54 4.60 -10.46 8.27
C HIS A 54 5.19 -11.88 8.23
N ASN A 55 5.19 -12.60 9.35
CA ASN A 55 5.79 -13.93 9.46
C ASN A 55 7.26 -14.04 8.98
N GLY A 56 8.01 -12.93 9.07
CA GLY A 56 9.41 -12.86 8.62
C GLY A 56 9.59 -12.54 7.14
N ILE A 57 8.50 -12.33 6.40
CA ILE A 57 8.50 -11.89 5.00
C ILE A 57 8.44 -10.35 4.98
N PRO A 58 9.37 -9.64 4.30
CA PRO A 58 9.33 -8.20 4.14
C PRO A 58 8.15 -7.77 3.27
N GLY A 59 7.59 -6.59 3.53
CA GLY A 59 6.50 -6.03 2.73
C GLY A 59 6.97 -5.21 1.54
N TYR A 60 6.07 -5.02 0.58
CA TYR A 60 6.20 -4.07 -0.53
C TYR A 60 4.84 -3.41 -0.80
N LEU A 61 4.80 -2.28 -1.52
CA LEU A 61 3.51 -1.71 -1.94
C LEU A 61 2.78 -2.70 -2.84
N VAL A 62 1.50 -2.97 -2.58
CA VAL A 62 0.75 -4.02 -3.26
C VAL A 62 0.84 -3.94 -4.79
N THR A 63 0.99 -5.10 -5.42
CA THR A 63 0.85 -5.27 -6.87
C THR A 63 -0.48 -5.95 -7.17
N LEU A 64 -1.05 -5.60 -8.31
CA LEU A 64 -2.37 -6.09 -8.68
C LEU A 64 -2.25 -6.61 -10.11
N THR A 65 -1.98 -7.89 -10.24
CA THR A 65 -1.64 -8.53 -11.53
C THR A 65 -2.84 -9.19 -12.19
N THR A 66 -3.98 -9.28 -11.48
CA THR A 66 -5.21 -9.88 -11.97
C THR A 66 -6.46 -9.11 -11.53
N ALA A 67 -7.57 -9.34 -12.23
CA ALA A 67 -8.87 -8.76 -11.86
C ALA A 67 -9.38 -9.30 -10.52
N GLU A 68 -9.13 -10.57 -10.24
CA GLU A 68 -9.53 -11.23 -9.00
C GLU A 68 -8.77 -10.68 -7.80
N GLU A 69 -7.48 -10.40 -7.95
CA GLU A 69 -6.64 -9.77 -6.91
C GLU A 69 -7.09 -8.33 -6.63
N ASN A 70 -7.31 -7.54 -7.70
CA ASN A 70 -7.84 -6.19 -7.57
C ASN A 70 -9.19 -6.17 -6.84
N ALA A 71 -10.09 -7.10 -7.18
CA ALA A 71 -11.38 -7.26 -6.52
C ALA A 71 -11.23 -7.71 -5.05
N PHE A 72 -10.30 -8.61 -4.75
CA PHE A 72 -10.02 -9.02 -3.38
C PHE A 72 -9.59 -7.83 -2.52
N VAL A 73 -8.61 -7.04 -3.01
CA VAL A 73 -8.11 -5.85 -2.31
C VAL A 73 -9.23 -4.82 -2.15
N TYR A 74 -10.02 -4.58 -3.19
CA TYR A 74 -11.17 -3.69 -3.13
C TYR A 74 -12.16 -4.07 -2.02
N GLU A 75 -12.62 -5.31 -2.01
CA GLU A 75 -13.70 -5.74 -1.12
C GLU A 75 -13.23 -6.00 0.31
N ASN A 76 -12.06 -6.62 0.48
CA ASN A 76 -11.63 -7.16 1.78
C ASN A 76 -10.63 -6.26 2.50
N ILE A 77 -9.90 -5.41 1.78
CA ILE A 77 -8.92 -4.49 2.36
C ILE A 77 -9.50 -3.08 2.45
N LEU A 78 -10.22 -2.62 1.43
CA LEU A 78 -10.77 -1.27 1.37
C LEU A 78 -12.25 -1.17 1.77
N GLY A 79 -12.97 -2.29 1.80
CA GLY A 79 -14.38 -2.33 2.19
C GLY A 79 -15.36 -1.97 1.06
N GLY A 80 -14.93 -2.13 -0.20
CA GLY A 80 -15.75 -1.92 -1.40
C GLY A 80 -16.15 -0.45 -1.59
N ASP A 81 -17.43 -0.22 -1.91
CA ASP A 81 -18.02 1.12 -2.06
C ASP A 81 -18.12 1.91 -0.74
N SER A 82 -17.80 1.28 0.39
CA SER A 82 -17.62 2.04 1.62
C SER A 82 -16.42 2.99 1.43
N PRO A 83 -16.51 4.26 1.84
CA PRO A 83 -15.36 5.15 1.74
C PRO A 83 -14.18 4.50 2.47
N ALA A 84 -13.08 4.29 1.74
CA ALA A 84 -11.86 3.78 2.35
C ALA A 84 -11.57 4.65 3.58
N PRO A 85 -11.30 4.03 4.74
CA PRO A 85 -11.44 4.72 6.02
C PRO A 85 -10.54 5.96 6.14
N TRP A 86 -9.51 6.09 5.27
CA TRP A 86 -8.56 7.22 5.28
C TRP A 86 -8.15 7.74 3.89
N GLY A 87 -8.89 7.44 2.82
CA GLY A 87 -8.65 7.95 1.46
C GLY A 87 -8.08 6.92 0.47
N ASP A 88 -7.70 7.41 -0.72
CA ASP A 88 -7.17 6.63 -1.85
C ASP A 88 -5.72 6.21 -1.57
N PRO A 89 -5.42 4.91 -1.37
CA PRO A 89 -4.08 4.49 -0.96
C PRO A 89 -3.11 4.37 -2.14
N TRP A 90 -1.83 4.58 -1.84
CA TRP A 90 -0.73 4.20 -2.71
C TRP A 90 -0.69 2.69 -2.93
N ILE A 91 -0.41 2.32 -4.18
CA ILE A 91 -0.11 0.96 -4.61
C ILE A 91 1.17 0.95 -5.47
N GLY A 92 1.63 -0.23 -5.85
CA GLY A 92 2.98 -0.43 -6.34
C GLY A 92 3.31 0.03 -7.76
N GLY A 93 2.39 0.67 -8.47
CA GLY A 93 2.67 1.10 -9.83
C GLY A 93 3.48 2.39 -9.86
N TYR A 94 4.43 2.49 -10.77
CA TYR A 94 5.15 3.73 -11.03
C TYR A 94 5.64 3.84 -12.47
N GLN A 95 5.95 5.06 -12.91
CA GLN A 95 6.66 5.35 -14.16
C GLN A 95 8.09 5.82 -13.89
N ASN A 96 9.01 5.50 -14.80
CA ASN A 96 10.41 5.94 -14.72
C ASN A 96 10.67 7.34 -15.31
N ASP A 97 9.75 7.88 -16.12
CA ASP A 97 9.93 9.16 -16.84
C ASP A 97 8.63 9.98 -16.85
N CYS A 98 8.69 11.19 -16.26
CA CYS A 98 7.56 12.11 -16.11
C CYS A 98 7.11 12.77 -17.41
N HIS A 99 7.80 12.55 -18.54
CA HIS A 99 7.44 13.17 -19.83
C HIS A 99 7.11 12.15 -20.92
N SER A 100 6.92 10.88 -20.55
CA SER A 100 6.45 9.86 -21.49
C SER A 100 4.92 9.93 -21.63
N ASP A 101 4.38 9.26 -22.67
CA ASP A 101 2.95 9.04 -22.79
C ASP A 101 2.39 8.57 -21.43
N PRO A 102 1.36 9.23 -20.86
CA PRO A 102 0.84 8.88 -19.53
C PRO A 102 0.49 7.39 -19.39
N ALA A 103 0.11 6.73 -20.50
CA ALA A 103 -0.25 5.32 -20.52
C ALA A 103 0.95 4.36 -20.68
N ALA A 104 2.16 4.86 -20.90
CA ALA A 104 3.34 4.05 -21.19
C ALA A 104 4.28 3.90 -19.98
N ASN A 105 5.17 2.89 -20.04
CA ASN A 105 6.28 2.71 -19.09
C ASN A 105 5.87 2.59 -17.61
N TRP A 106 4.70 2.00 -17.36
CA TRP A 106 4.31 1.60 -16.02
C TRP A 106 5.03 0.30 -15.62
N HIS A 107 5.44 0.25 -14.37
CA HIS A 107 6.15 -0.86 -13.77
C HIS A 107 5.57 -1.16 -12.39
N TRP A 108 5.58 -2.44 -12.03
CA TRP A 108 5.40 -2.85 -10.65
C TRP A 108 6.73 -2.79 -9.91
N VAL A 109 6.64 -2.44 -8.64
CA VAL A 109 7.67 -2.58 -7.61
C VAL A 109 8.42 -3.90 -7.57
N THR A 110 7.76 -4.97 -7.98
CA THR A 110 8.22 -6.36 -7.93
C THR A 110 8.80 -6.82 -9.27
N ASP A 111 8.96 -5.94 -10.24
CA ASP A 111 9.29 -6.27 -11.64
C ASP A 111 8.33 -7.29 -12.29
N GLU A 112 7.16 -7.55 -11.69
CA GLU A 112 6.12 -8.37 -12.30
C GLU A 112 5.64 -7.74 -13.62
N PRO A 113 5.18 -8.55 -14.59
CA PRO A 113 4.67 -8.02 -15.85
C PRO A 113 3.51 -7.04 -15.65
N TRP A 114 3.59 -5.88 -16.31
CA TRP A 114 2.51 -4.90 -16.38
C TRP A 114 1.47 -5.29 -17.44
N ASP A 115 0.80 -6.43 -17.23
CA ASP A 115 -0.13 -7.04 -18.20
C ASP A 115 -1.62 -6.88 -17.82
N TYR A 116 -1.91 -6.41 -16.61
CA TYR A 116 -3.25 -6.09 -16.14
C TYR A 116 -3.32 -4.63 -15.70
N THR A 117 -4.40 -3.94 -16.08
CA THR A 117 -4.69 -2.59 -15.61
C THR A 117 -6.16 -2.44 -15.24
N ASN A 118 -6.42 -1.61 -14.24
CA ASN A 118 -7.78 -1.23 -13.86
C ASN A 118 -7.96 0.28 -13.78
N TRP A 119 -7.48 1.00 -14.80
CA TRP A 119 -7.59 2.46 -14.87
C TRP A 119 -9.01 2.96 -14.70
N ALA A 120 -9.18 4.02 -13.92
CA ALA A 120 -10.43 4.77 -13.91
C ALA A 120 -10.69 5.35 -15.32
N PRO A 121 -11.95 5.65 -15.66
CA PRO A 121 -12.25 6.31 -16.92
C PRO A 121 -11.40 7.57 -17.08
N TRP A 122 -10.69 7.66 -18.21
CA TRP A 122 -9.77 8.75 -18.60
C TRP A 122 -8.38 8.72 -17.96
N GLU A 123 -8.07 7.72 -17.14
CA GLU A 123 -6.73 7.53 -16.56
C GLU A 123 -5.88 6.54 -17.37
N PRO A 124 -4.54 6.61 -17.26
CA PRO A 124 -3.78 7.68 -16.61
C PRO A 124 -3.75 8.96 -17.46
N ASN A 125 -3.74 10.13 -16.83
CA ASN A 125 -3.94 11.40 -17.53
C ASN A 125 -2.83 12.45 -17.34
N ASP A 126 -1.86 12.21 -16.45
CA ASP A 126 -0.81 13.16 -16.05
C ASP A 126 -1.34 14.58 -15.81
N TYR A 127 -2.44 14.70 -15.06
CA TYR A 127 -3.19 15.95 -14.89
C TYR A 127 -2.31 17.08 -14.33
N ASN A 128 -1.27 16.72 -13.57
CA ASN A 128 -0.35 17.66 -12.96
C ASN A 128 1.04 17.65 -13.62
N GLU A 129 1.08 18.10 -14.88
CA GLU A 129 2.29 18.24 -15.73
C GLU A 129 3.50 18.93 -15.03
N LEU A 130 3.29 19.72 -13.97
CA LEU A 130 4.36 20.39 -13.23
C LEU A 130 5.17 19.45 -12.33
N TYR A 131 4.55 18.39 -11.84
CA TYR A 131 5.17 17.43 -10.91
C TYR A 131 5.26 16.02 -11.48
N GLY A 132 4.50 15.72 -12.56
CA GLY A 132 4.38 14.39 -13.13
C GLY A 132 3.57 13.47 -12.21
N GLU A 133 2.52 12.86 -12.74
CA GLU A 133 1.73 11.86 -12.03
C GLU A 133 2.33 10.47 -12.25
N MET A 134 3.47 10.22 -11.62
CA MET A 134 4.27 9.02 -11.91
C MET A 134 3.96 7.82 -11.00
N TYR A 135 2.95 7.92 -10.13
CA TYR A 135 2.74 6.95 -9.05
C TYR A 135 1.30 6.51 -8.97
N LEU A 136 1.09 5.21 -8.80
CA LEU A 136 -0.24 4.62 -8.85
C LEU A 136 -0.93 4.70 -7.49
N GLN A 137 -2.16 5.17 -7.50
CA GLN A 137 -3.07 5.05 -6.37
C GLN A 137 -4.28 4.19 -6.74
N PHE A 138 -4.85 3.57 -5.72
CA PHE A 138 -6.14 2.90 -5.80
C PHE A 138 -7.26 3.87 -5.44
N THR A 139 -8.33 3.89 -6.23
CA THR A 139 -9.54 4.69 -6.00
C THR A 139 -10.71 3.76 -5.66
N PRO A 140 -11.24 3.82 -4.44
CA PRO A 140 -12.32 2.94 -3.98
C PRO A 140 -13.71 3.36 -4.52
N GLY A 141 -13.84 4.48 -5.21
CA GLY A 141 -15.12 4.92 -5.79
C GLY A 141 -15.55 4.07 -6.99
N GLY A 142 -16.51 3.15 -6.80
CA GLY A 142 -17.31 2.58 -7.89
C GLY A 142 -16.65 1.51 -8.77
N GLY A 143 -15.77 0.66 -8.22
CA GLY A 143 -15.20 -0.49 -8.97
C GLY A 143 -13.73 -0.81 -8.72
N GLY A 144 -13.09 -0.12 -7.77
CA GLY A 144 -11.70 -0.37 -7.39
C GLY A 144 -10.69 0.01 -8.48
N TRP A 145 -10.86 1.20 -9.05
CA TRP A 145 -10.11 1.70 -10.19
C TRP A 145 -8.78 2.32 -9.79
N TRP A 146 -7.88 2.54 -10.75
CA TRP A 146 -6.59 3.17 -10.53
C TRP A 146 -6.51 4.57 -11.11
N ASN A 147 -5.67 5.40 -10.49
CA ASN A 147 -5.33 6.74 -10.94
C ASN A 147 -3.81 6.90 -10.82
N ASP A 148 -3.20 7.60 -11.76
CA ASP A 148 -1.85 8.11 -11.63
C ASP A 148 -1.86 9.38 -10.77
N HIS A 149 -0.86 9.60 -9.93
CA HIS A 149 -0.85 10.78 -9.07
C HIS A 149 0.58 11.22 -8.76
N HIS A 150 0.77 12.51 -8.52
CA HIS A 150 2.06 13.04 -8.07
C HIS A 150 2.36 12.65 -6.61
N SER A 151 3.63 12.39 -6.29
CA SER A 151 4.03 11.89 -4.95
C SER A 151 3.83 12.89 -3.80
N LEU A 152 3.80 14.20 -4.09
CA LEU A 152 3.69 15.25 -3.08
C LEU A 152 2.36 15.30 -2.31
N ASN A 153 1.37 14.46 -2.66
CA ASN A 153 0.11 14.36 -1.93
C ASN A 153 0.17 13.15 -0.99
N PRO A 154 0.35 13.34 0.34
CA PRO A 154 0.47 12.22 1.26
C PRO A 154 -0.84 11.41 1.35
N LYS A 155 -0.72 10.09 1.22
CA LYS A 155 -1.85 9.16 1.18
C LYS A 155 -1.58 7.94 2.07
N PRO A 156 -2.64 7.19 2.45
CA PRO A 156 -2.47 5.85 3.00
C PRO A 156 -1.81 4.93 1.97
N MET A 157 -1.55 3.67 2.35
CA MET A 157 -0.92 2.69 1.46
C MET A 157 -1.48 1.29 1.71
N ILE A 158 -1.35 0.42 0.72
CA ILE A 158 -1.59 -1.02 0.88
C ILE A 158 -0.27 -1.75 0.72
N ILE A 159 0.03 -2.60 1.68
CA ILE A 159 1.25 -3.40 1.73
C ILE A 159 0.87 -4.84 1.44
N GLU A 160 1.69 -5.49 0.63
CA GLU A 160 1.60 -6.91 0.33
C GLU A 160 2.83 -7.64 0.86
N TYR A 161 2.62 -8.90 1.27
CA TYR A 161 3.66 -9.81 1.72
C TYR A 161 3.49 -11.15 0.99
N SER A 162 4.51 -11.57 0.24
CA SER A 162 4.55 -12.88 -0.42
C SER A 162 5.95 -13.49 -0.39
N ASP A 163 6.04 -14.82 -0.48
CA ASP A 163 7.31 -15.56 -0.48
C ASP A 163 7.80 -15.96 -1.88
N ASP A 164 7.02 -15.64 -2.91
CA ASP A 164 7.29 -15.92 -4.31
C ASP A 164 7.85 -14.72 -5.09
N VAL A 165 7.71 -13.50 -4.56
CA VAL A 165 8.47 -12.32 -4.99
C VAL A 165 9.87 -12.42 -4.40
N VAL A 166 10.84 -12.77 -5.25
CA VAL A 166 12.21 -13.05 -4.81
C VAL A 166 12.99 -11.76 -4.54
N ASP A 167 13.95 -11.79 -3.62
CA ASP A 167 14.83 -10.65 -3.27
C ASP A 167 15.47 -9.94 -4.48
N SER A 168 15.68 -10.63 -5.60
CA SER A 168 16.20 -10.01 -6.83
C SER A 168 15.23 -9.04 -7.49
N GLN A 169 13.92 -9.26 -7.35
CA GLN A 169 12.89 -8.34 -7.81
C GLN A 169 12.81 -7.12 -6.88
N LEU A 170 12.97 -7.33 -5.57
CA LEU A 170 13.14 -6.22 -4.63
C LEU A 170 14.47 -5.48 -4.81
N SER A 171 15.47 -6.06 -5.51
CA SER A 171 16.75 -5.38 -5.75
C SER A 171 16.69 -4.33 -6.87
N SER A 172 15.65 -4.33 -7.71
CA SER A 172 15.37 -3.19 -8.61
C SER A 172 15.05 -1.93 -7.79
N TRP A 173 14.63 -2.08 -6.52
CA TRP A 173 14.33 -0.97 -5.62
C TRP A 173 15.50 -0.16 -5.15
N ASP A 174 16.59 -0.81 -4.77
CA ASP A 174 17.79 -0.10 -4.34
C ASP A 174 18.35 0.73 -5.50
N ASN A 175 18.16 0.26 -6.73
CA ASN A 175 18.52 1.01 -7.93
C ASN A 175 17.58 2.19 -8.18
N LEU A 176 16.27 2.03 -7.96
CA LEU A 176 15.31 3.14 -8.08
C LEU A 176 15.60 4.25 -7.06
N LYS A 177 15.85 3.89 -5.80
CA LYS A 177 16.22 4.85 -4.74
C LYS A 177 17.46 5.67 -5.08
N ALA A 178 18.40 5.11 -5.85
CA ALA A 178 19.60 5.80 -6.27
C ALA A 178 19.33 6.92 -7.29
N LEU A 179 18.20 6.88 -8.00
CA LEU A 179 17.80 7.91 -8.96
C LEU A 179 17.17 9.15 -8.29
N TYR A 180 16.71 9.02 -7.03
CA TYR A 180 16.02 10.09 -6.28
C TYR A 180 16.83 10.64 -5.08
N ARG A 181 18.13 10.33 -4.98
CA ARG A 181 19.07 10.92 -4.01
C ARG A 181 19.97 11.97 -4.66
#